data_AF-A0A534AKA4-F1
#
_entry.id   AF-A0A534AKA4-F1
#
_cell.length_a   1.000
_cell.length_b   1.000
_cell.length_c   1.000
_cell.angle_alpha   90.00
_cell.angle_beta   90.00
_cell.angle_gamma   90.00
#
_symmetry.space_group_name_H-M   'P 1'
#
loop_
_entity.id
_entity.type
_entity.pdbx_description
1 polymer ?
#
loop_
_entity_poly.entity_id
_entity_poly.type
_entity_poly.pdbx_seq_one_letter_code
_entity_poly.pdbx_strand_id
1 'polypeptide(L)'
;MPQIADRTVPARDAGLVRAVGPIALAAGIVNSVVASAIFVVPAAVAAAVGTYAPLAVIACAVAMGAVVVCFAAGGRRIATSGGPYGYIHSAFGPLAGCAAGTMLWVSNVLA
;
A
#
# COMPACT_ATOMS: atom_id res chain seq x y z
N MET A 1 -33.26 23.15 6.25
CA MET A 1 -32.83 22.44 5.03
C MET A 1 -31.77 21.42 5.45
N PRO A 2 -31.87 20.17 4.98
CA PRO A 2 -31.74 18.98 5.82
C PRO A 2 -30.31 18.41 5.87
N GLN A 3 -29.89 18.00 7.07
CA GLN A 3 -28.64 17.28 7.31
C GLN A 3 -28.86 15.79 7.01
N ILE A 4 -28.85 15.44 5.71
CA ILE A 4 -28.67 14.08 5.24
C ILE A 4 -27.17 13.79 5.39
N ALA A 5 -26.72 13.53 6.63
CA ALA A 5 -25.38 13.02 6.87
C ALA A 5 -25.34 11.57 6.37
N ASP A 6 -24.92 11.43 5.12
CA ASP A 6 -24.07 10.35 4.60
C ASP A 6 -23.69 9.31 5.66
N ARG A 7 -24.41 8.17 5.69
CA ARG A 7 -24.09 7.02 6.54
C ARG A 7 -23.06 6.07 5.90
N THR A 8 -22.35 6.50 4.86
CA THR A 8 -21.42 5.67 4.09
C THR A 8 -19.95 6.01 4.33
N VAL A 9 -19.65 7.19 4.87
CA VAL A 9 -18.28 7.57 5.25
C VAL A 9 -17.98 7.08 6.67
N PRO A 10 -16.94 6.24 6.87
CA PRO A 10 -16.56 5.80 8.21
C PRO A 10 -16.24 7.01 9.07
N ALA A 11 -16.63 7.00 10.35
CA ALA A 11 -16.48 8.15 11.26
C ALA A 11 -15.06 8.73 11.33
N ARG A 12 -14.03 7.91 11.03
CA ARG A 12 -12.63 8.35 10.95
C ARG A 12 -12.34 9.30 9.78
N ASP A 13 -13.11 9.19 8.71
CA ASP A 13 -12.93 9.93 7.45
C ASP A 13 -13.86 11.16 7.40
N ALA A 14 -14.67 11.39 8.44
CA ALA A 14 -15.52 12.56 8.56
C ALA A 14 -14.65 13.84 8.62
N GLY A 15 -14.76 14.69 7.60
CA GLY A 15 -13.98 15.93 7.46
C GLY A 15 -12.69 15.81 6.65
N LEU A 16 -12.33 14.61 6.16
CA LEU A 16 -11.19 14.47 5.24
C LEU A 16 -11.56 14.96 3.84
N VAL A 17 -10.80 15.92 3.32
CA VAL A 17 -10.91 16.35 1.92
C VAL A 17 -10.05 15.42 1.06
N ARG A 18 -10.62 14.85 -0.01
CA ARG A 18 -9.86 14.08 -1.02
C ARG A 18 -9.04 15.02 -1.90
N ALA A 19 -8.00 15.62 -1.32
CA ALA A 19 -7.12 16.57 -2.01
C ALA A 19 -6.15 15.87 -2.98
N VAL A 20 -5.82 14.60 -2.73
CA VAL A 20 -4.89 13.83 -3.56
C VAL A 20 -5.66 13.05 -4.63
N GLY A 21 -5.44 13.43 -5.89
CA GLY A 21 -5.98 12.72 -7.06
C GLY A 21 -5.24 11.40 -7.35
N PRO A 22 -5.84 10.51 -8.17
CA PRO A 22 -5.26 9.20 -8.49
C PRO A 22 -3.89 9.31 -9.19
N ILE A 23 -3.70 10.32 -10.03
CA ILE A 23 -2.42 10.56 -10.72
C ILE A 23 -1.34 11.00 -9.74
N ALA A 24 -1.65 11.93 -8.82
CA ALA A 24 -0.71 12.38 -7.81
C ALA A 24 -0.32 11.24 -6.85
N LEU A 25 -1.29 10.41 -6.45
CA LEU A 25 -1.05 9.22 -5.64
C LEU A 25 -0.16 8.21 -6.38
N ALA A 26 -0.47 7.91 -7.64
CA ALA A 26 0.32 6.99 -8.45
C ALA A 26 1.75 7.50 -8.66
N ALA A 27 1.91 8.80 -8.94
CA ALA A 27 3.23 9.42 -9.09
C ALA A 27 4.06 9.31 -7.81
N GLY A 28 3.45 9.54 -6.63
CA GLY A 28 4.12 9.36 -5.34
C GLY A 28 4.60 7.93 -5.12
N ILE A 29 3.74 6.95 -5.39
CA ILE A 29 4.09 5.53 -5.26
C ILE A 29 5.24 5.16 -6.21
N VAL A 30 5.16 5.55 -7.48
CA VAL A 30 6.22 5.28 -8.47
C VAL A 30 7.55 5.90 -8.03
N ASN A 31 7.53 7.15 -7.57
CA ASN A 31 8.72 7.83 -7.08
C ASN A 31 9.38 7.05 -5.92
N SER A 32 8.60 6.64 -4.91
CA SER A 32 9.13 5.87 -3.77
C SER A 32 9.66 4.48 -4.17
N VAL A 33 8.94 3.77 -5.05
CA VAL A 33 9.37 2.44 -5.54
C VAL A 33 10.66 2.54 -6.34
N VAL A 34 10.75 3.48 -7.28
CA VAL A 34 11.95 3.68 -8.11
C VAL A 34 13.15 4.10 -7.25
N ALA A 35 12.93 5.02 -6.28
CA ALA A 35 13.98 5.42 -5.35
C ALA A 35 14.52 4.23 -4.55
N SER A 36 13.65 3.43 -3.94
CA SER A 36 14.08 2.25 -3.18
C SER A 36 14.76 1.19 -4.06
N ALA A 37 14.20 0.92 -5.24
CA ALA A 37 14.68 -0.14 -6.13
C ALA A 37 16.08 0.14 -6.68
N ILE A 38 16.39 1.37 -7.07
CA ILE A 38 17.69 1.72 -7.67
C ILE A 38 18.83 1.64 -6.64
N PHE A 39 18.57 2.02 -5.38
CA PHE A 39 19.64 2.08 -4.37
C PHE A 39 19.84 0.77 -3.60
N VAL A 40 18.80 -0.04 -3.40
CA VAL A 40 18.88 -1.25 -2.56
C VAL A 40 19.15 -2.52 -3.37
N VAL A 41 18.53 -2.66 -4.54
CA VAL A 41 18.43 -3.94 -5.27
C VAL A 41 19.69 -4.33 -6.05
N PRO A 42 20.40 -3.43 -6.76
CA PRO A 42 21.47 -3.85 -7.67
C PRO A 42 22.64 -4.54 -6.96
N ALA A 43 23.07 -4.02 -5.81
CA ALA A 43 24.20 -4.59 -5.06
C ALA A 43 23.86 -5.93 -4.41
N ALA A 44 22.67 -6.04 -3.80
CA ALA A 44 22.23 -7.26 -3.12
C ALA A 44 21.97 -8.41 -4.12
N VAL A 45 21.36 -8.12 -5.28
CA VAL A 45 21.06 -9.14 -6.29
C VAL A 45 22.33 -9.56 -7.06
N ALA A 46 23.23 -8.61 -7.36
CA ALA A 46 24.51 -8.95 -7.97
C ALA A 46 25.36 -9.87 -7.08
N ALA A 47 25.35 -9.62 -5.76
CA ALA A 47 26.05 -10.47 -4.79
C ALA A 47 25.43 -11.88 -4.64
N ALA A 48 24.11 -12.00 -4.79
CA ALA A 48 23.41 -13.27 -4.59
C ALA A 48 23.35 -14.19 -5.82
N VAL A 49 23.26 -13.63 -7.04
CA VAL A 49 22.90 -14.41 -8.24
C VAL A 49 23.83 -14.21 -9.44
N GLY A 50 24.81 -13.30 -9.35
CA GLY A 50 25.76 -13.03 -10.44
C GLY A 50 25.08 -12.67 -11.76
N THR A 51 25.49 -13.26 -12.89
CA THR A 51 25.01 -12.93 -14.25
C THR A 51 23.51 -13.14 -14.47
N TYR A 52 22.82 -13.93 -13.63
CA TYR A 52 21.37 -14.16 -13.71
C TYR A 52 20.52 -13.12 -12.93
N ALA A 53 21.16 -12.12 -12.31
CA ALA A 53 20.52 -11.02 -11.59
C ALA A 53 19.29 -10.40 -12.30
N PRO A 54 19.30 -10.06 -13.60
CA PRO A 54 18.14 -9.44 -14.24
C PRO A 54 16.92 -10.35 -14.32
N LEU A 55 17.10 -11.66 -14.50
CA LEU A 55 15.97 -12.61 -14.53
C LEU A 55 15.31 -12.75 -13.16
N ALA A 56 16.10 -12.76 -12.09
CA ALA A 56 15.59 -12.80 -10.72
C ALA A 56 14.78 -11.55 -10.38
N VAL A 57 15.23 -10.37 -10.82
CA VAL A 57 14.49 -9.11 -10.62
C VAL A 57 13.17 -9.13 -11.40
N ILE A 58 13.15 -9.62 -12.64
CA ILE A 58 11.91 -9.73 -13.43
C ILE A 58 10.93 -10.70 -12.77
N ALA A 59 11.39 -11.86 -12.30
CA ALA A 59 10.54 -12.81 -11.59
C ALA A 59 9.94 -12.20 -10.29
N CYS A 60 10.76 -11.47 -9.53
CA CYS A 60 10.30 -10.75 -8.34
C CYS A 60 9.25 -9.67 -8.70
N ALA A 61 9.48 -8.92 -9.78
CA ALA A 61 8.53 -7.91 -10.25
C ALA A 61 7.17 -8.50 -10.64
N VAL A 62 7.15 -9.69 -11.28
CA VAL A 62 5.89 -10.39 -11.60
C VAL A 62 5.16 -10.83 -10.33
N ALA A 63 5.87 -11.42 -9.36
CA ALA A 63 5.28 -11.82 -8.09
C ALA A 63 4.71 -10.62 -7.31
N MET A 64 5.46 -9.53 -7.23
CA MET A 64 5.00 -8.26 -6.63
C MET A 64 3.80 -7.67 -7.38
N GLY A 65 3.77 -7.77 -8.71
CA GLY A 65 2.63 -7.34 -9.52
C GLY A 65 1.33 -8.05 -9.13
N ALA A 66 1.37 -9.37 -8.89
CA ALA A 66 0.21 -10.12 -8.42
C ALA A 66 -0.29 -9.62 -7.05
N VAL A 67 0.64 -9.33 -6.13
CA VAL A 67 0.31 -8.74 -4.82
C VAL A 67 -0.35 -7.37 -5.00
N VAL A 68 0.20 -6.49 -5.84
CA VAL A 68 -0.37 -5.15 -6.10
C VAL A 68 -1.77 -5.24 -6.69
N VAL A 69 -2.04 -6.18 -7.58
CA VAL A 69 -3.39 -6.41 -8.13
C VAL A 69 -4.38 -6.82 -7.03
N CYS A 70 -3.97 -7.67 -6.08
CA CYS A 70 -4.80 -8.02 -4.91
C CYS A 70 -5.12 -6.79 -4.06
N PHE A 71 -4.13 -5.94 -3.78
CA PHE A 71 -4.34 -4.68 -3.05
C PHE A 71 -5.25 -3.71 -3.81
N ALA A 72 -5.10 -3.60 -5.12
CA ALA A 72 -5.96 -2.77 -5.97
C ALA A 72 -7.42 -3.26 -5.93
N ALA A 73 -7.65 -4.58 -5.97
CA ALA A 73 -8.98 -5.16 -5.86
C ALA A 73 -9.60 -4.94 -4.46
N GLY A 74 -8.80 -5.04 -3.40
CA GLY A 74 -9.22 -4.73 -2.02
C GLY A 74 -9.58 -3.25 -1.84
N GLY A 75 -8.73 -2.34 -2.34
CA GLY A 75 -8.93 -0.91 -2.22
C GLY A 75 -10.09 -0.35 -3.00
N ARG A 76 -10.52 -1.02 -4.06
CA ARG A 76 -11.77 -0.70 -4.76
C ARG A 76 -13.01 -1.06 -3.94
N ARG A 77 -12.94 -2.11 -3.10
CA ARG A 77 -14.08 -2.58 -2.30
C ARG A 77 -14.25 -1.81 -1.00
N ILE A 78 -13.15 -1.34 -0.42
CA ILE A 78 -13.12 -0.73 0.91
C ILE A 78 -12.38 0.61 0.80
N ALA A 79 -13.12 1.65 0.43
CA ALA A 79 -12.58 3.00 0.27
C ALA A 79 -12.49 3.70 1.65
N THR A 80 -11.37 3.52 2.34
CA THR A 80 -11.06 4.18 3.63
C THR A 80 -9.67 4.80 3.57
N SER A 81 -9.43 5.88 4.32
CA SER A 81 -8.11 6.52 4.39
C SER A 81 -7.02 5.66 5.08
N GLY A 82 -7.35 4.46 5.56
CA GLY A 82 -6.47 3.62 6.38
C GLY A 82 -5.52 2.69 5.63
N GLY A 83 -5.64 2.59 4.31
CA GLY A 83 -4.84 1.65 3.54
C GLY A 83 -5.02 0.20 4.00
N PRO A 84 -3.95 -0.62 4.10
CA PRO A 84 -4.01 -2.04 4.48
C PRO A 84 -4.70 -2.30 5.82
N TYR A 85 -4.50 -1.39 6.79
CA TYR A 85 -5.15 -1.44 8.10
C TYR A 85 -6.68 -1.41 7.97
N GLY A 86 -7.21 -0.60 7.06
CA GLY A 86 -8.65 -0.50 6.80
C GLY A 86 -9.25 -1.82 6.30
N TYR A 87 -8.55 -2.52 5.40
CA TYR A 87 -8.98 -3.84 4.91
C TYR A 87 -9.04 -4.86 6.04
N ILE A 88 -7.95 -4.94 6.82
CA ILE A 88 -7.81 -5.95 7.87
C ILE A 88 -8.77 -5.68 9.03
N HIS A 89 -8.96 -4.41 9.41
CA HIS A 89 -9.95 -4.03 10.42
C HIS A 89 -11.37 -4.40 9.99
N SER A 90 -11.74 -4.15 8.72
CA SER A 90 -13.08 -4.46 8.21
C SER A 90 -13.36 -5.97 8.08
N ALA A 91 -12.33 -6.78 7.81
CA ALA A 91 -12.48 -8.22 7.58
C ALA A 91 -12.30 -9.06 8.86
N PHE A 92 -11.38 -8.68 9.76
CA PHE A 92 -10.97 -9.49 10.91
C PHE A 92 -11.25 -8.83 12.28
N GLY A 93 -11.76 -7.59 12.30
CA GLY A 93 -12.14 -6.89 13.52
C GLY A 93 -11.03 -6.05 14.17
N PRO A 94 -11.32 -5.44 15.35
CA PRO A 94 -10.50 -4.38 15.93
C PRO A 94 -9.11 -4.81 16.39
N LEU A 95 -8.94 -6.02 16.94
CA LEU A 95 -7.64 -6.51 17.41
C LEU A 95 -6.69 -6.79 16.25
N ALA A 96 -7.18 -7.48 15.21
CA ALA A 96 -6.42 -7.78 14.00
C ALA A 96 -6.07 -6.51 13.22
N GLY A 97 -6.99 -5.54 13.17
CA GLY A 97 -6.71 -4.20 12.68
C GLY A 97 -5.55 -3.57 13.46
N CYS A 98 -5.62 -3.52 14.79
CA CYS A 98 -4.58 -2.92 15.63
C CYS A 98 -3.19 -3.54 15.38
N ALA A 99 -3.09 -4.88 15.33
CA ALA A 99 -1.84 -5.58 15.03
C ALA A 99 -1.29 -5.27 13.63
N ALA A 100 -2.16 -5.23 12.60
CA ALA A 100 -1.73 -4.85 11.27
C ALA A 100 -1.30 -3.38 11.18
N GLY A 101 -1.95 -2.51 11.96
CA GLY A 101 -1.60 -1.10 12.05
C GLY A 101 -0.24 -0.87 12.70
N THR A 102 0.07 -1.60 13.78
CA THR A 102 1.40 -1.53 14.41
C THR A 102 2.49 -2.08 13.50
N MET A 103 2.23 -3.19 12.79
CA MET A 103 3.18 -3.72 11.79
C MET A 103 3.45 -2.71 10.67
N LEU A 104 2.40 -2.10 10.09
CA LEU A 104 2.55 -1.09 9.06
C LEU A 104 3.35 0.13 9.54
N TRP A 105 3.10 0.56 10.78
CA TRP A 105 3.83 1.67 11.39
C TRP A 105 5.33 1.33 11.54
N VAL A 106 5.66 0.15 12.07
CA VAL A 106 7.05 -0.31 12.20
C VAL A 106 7.73 -0.41 10.84
N SER A 107 7.06 -0.94 9.82
CA SER A 107 7.60 -1.03 8.47
C SER A 107 7.94 0.34 7.89
N ASN A 108 7.08 1.35 8.06
CA ASN A 108 7.34 2.70 7.57
C ASN A 108 8.44 3.45 8.34
N VAL A 109 8.67 3.09 9.61
CA VAL A 109 9.77 3.66 10.42
C VAL A 109 11.11 3.01 10.05
N LEU A 110 11.10 1.75 9.63
CA LEU A 110 12.31 0.99 9.31
C LEU A 110 12.72 1.04 7.83
N ALA A 111 11.79 1.41 6.94
CA ALA A 111 12.01 1.57 5.50
C ALA A 111 12.84 2.82 5.18
#